data_AF-A0A3B9YP37-F1
#
_entry.id   AF-A0A3B9YP37-F1
#
_cell.length_a   1.000
_cell.length_b   1.000
_cell.length_c   1.000
_cell.angle_alpha   90.00
_cell.angle_beta   90.00
_cell.angle_gamma   90.00
#
_symmetry.space_group_name_H-M   'P 1'
#
loop_
_entity.id
_entity.type
_entity.pdbx_description
1 polymer ?
#
loop_
_entity_poly.entity_id
_entity_poly.type
_entity_poly.pdbx_seq_one_letter_code
_entity_poly.pdbx_strand_id
1 'polypeptide(L)'
;MIRSDWFKRQLDVLVAALAAAIGLKQKGDVPGALAALDASIRQAFGMSGQLALGLPLEDFLNFATRGVAPTPELLDALSGLFKEWASLLQAQGRAPEAELALARSQELSERAKPS
;
A
#
# COMPACT_ATOMS: atom_id res chain seq x y z
N MET A 1 -3.47 -5.85 24.46
CA MET A 1 -3.21 -4.45 24.06
C MET A 1 -2.22 -4.32 22.92
N ILE A 2 -1.09 -5.03 22.93
CA ILE A 2 0.01 -4.92 21.95
C ILE A 2 -0.40 -5.00 20.46
N ARG A 3 -1.38 -5.84 20.11
CA ARG A 3 -1.82 -6.05 18.72
C ARG A 3 -2.51 -4.82 18.10
N SER A 4 -3.38 -4.16 18.85
CA SER A 4 -4.11 -2.98 18.34
C SER A 4 -3.18 -1.79 18.14
N ASP A 5 -2.22 -1.60 19.05
CA ASP A 5 -1.23 -0.53 18.96
C ASP A 5 -0.28 -0.73 17.77
N TRP A 6 0.06 -1.98 17.46
CA TRP A 6 0.86 -2.30 16.28
C TRP A 6 0.11 -1.98 14.98
N PHE A 7 -1.15 -2.43 14.83
CA PHE A 7 -1.95 -2.14 13.62
C PHE A 7 -2.15 -0.65 13.42
N LYS A 8 -2.42 0.11 14.49
CA LYS A 8 -2.54 1.57 14.43
C LYS A 8 -1.26 2.22 13.91
N ARG A 9 -0.09 1.81 14.40
CA ARG A 9 1.19 2.33 13.90
C ARG A 9 1.39 2.06 12.41
N GLN A 10 1.01 0.87 11.93
CA GLN A 10 1.09 0.57 10.50
C GLN A 10 0.15 1.45 9.69
N LEU A 11 -1.10 1.59 10.16
CA LEU A 11 -2.10 2.45 9.54
C LEU A 11 -1.60 3.90 9.46
N ASP A 12 -1.05 4.43 10.54
CA ASP A 12 -0.51 5.80 10.60
C ASP A 12 0.61 6.01 9.57
N VAL A 13 1.52 5.03 9.43
CA VAL A 13 2.59 5.07 8.42
C VAL A 13 2.02 5.08 7.00
N LEU A 14 1.03 4.22 6.69
CA LEU A 14 0.43 4.16 5.36
C LEU A 14 -0.36 5.43 5.02
N VAL A 15 -1.12 5.97 5.97
CA VAL A 15 -1.90 7.21 5.78
C VAL A 15 -0.96 8.39 5.54
N ALA A 16 0.11 8.51 6.33
CA ALA A 16 1.12 9.55 6.14
C ALA A 16 1.80 9.44 4.77
N ALA A 17 2.12 8.22 4.34
CA ALA A 17 2.72 7.96 3.04
C ALA A 17 1.80 8.31 1.87
N LEU A 18 0.51 7.98 1.97
CA LEU A 18 -0.49 8.34 0.98
C LEU A 18 -0.59 9.86 0.83
N ALA A 19 -0.68 10.59 1.94
CA ALA A 19 -0.70 12.05 1.94
C ALA A 19 0.57 12.65 1.31
N ALA A 20 1.74 12.10 1.64
CA ALA A 20 3.02 12.53 1.07
C ALA A 20 3.10 12.27 -0.44
N ALA A 21 2.69 11.08 -0.89
CA ALA A 21 2.69 10.71 -2.31
C ALA A 21 1.76 11.59 -3.13
N ILE A 22 0.55 11.88 -2.63
CA ILE A 22 -0.39 12.80 -3.27
C ILE A 22 0.22 14.21 -3.36
N GLY A 23 0.83 14.70 -2.28
CA GLY A 23 1.48 16.02 -2.26
C GLY A 23 2.66 16.14 -3.23
N LEU A 24 3.47 15.09 -3.37
CA LEU A 24 4.59 15.04 -4.32
C LEU A 24 4.10 14.96 -5.77
N LYS A 25 3.07 14.13 -6.03
CA LYS A 25 2.41 14.05 -7.33
C LYS A 25 1.82 15.38 -7.77
N GLN A 26 1.16 16.12 -6.88
CA GLN A 26 0.62 17.45 -7.17
C GLN A 26 1.71 18.46 -7.55
N LYS A 27 2.93 18.28 -7.04
CA LYS A 27 4.10 19.09 -7.41
C LYS A 27 4.78 18.62 -8.71
N GLY A 28 4.29 17.55 -9.33
CA GLY A 28 4.90 16.92 -10.50
C GLY A 28 6.09 16.01 -10.19
N ASP A 29 6.44 15.82 -8.91
CA ASP A 29 7.52 14.92 -8.48
C ASP A 29 7.02 13.47 -8.37
N VAL A 30 6.74 12.88 -9.54
CA VAL A 30 6.29 11.48 -9.65
C VAL A 30 7.36 10.49 -9.13
N PRO A 31 8.67 10.64 -9.45
CA PRO A 31 9.69 9.75 -8.90
C PRO A 31 9.78 9.83 -7.36
N GLY A 32 9.73 11.03 -6.79
CA GLY A 32 9.70 11.21 -5.34
C GLY A 32 8.48 10.59 -4.69
N ALA A 33 7.30 10.73 -5.31
CA ALA A 33 6.07 10.09 -4.82
C ALA A 33 6.18 8.56 -4.76
N LEU A 34 6.74 7.93 -5.80
CA LEU A 34 6.98 6.48 -5.81
C LEU A 34 7.99 6.05 -4.75
N ALA A 35 9.08 6.80 -4.60
CA ALA A 35 10.08 6.52 -3.57
C ALA A 35 9.50 6.62 -2.15
N ALA A 36 8.61 7.59 -1.91
CA ALA A 36 7.90 7.73 -0.64
C ALA A 36 6.99 6.53 -0.34
N LEU A 37 6.26 6.03 -1.35
CA LEU A 37 5.44 4.83 -1.19
C LEU A 37 6.28 3.59 -0.90
N ASP A 38 7.35 3.36 -1.65
CA ASP A 38 8.26 2.21 -1.41
C ASP A 38 8.88 2.25 0.00
N ALA A 39 9.35 3.44 0.42
CA ALA A 39 9.90 3.65 1.75
C ALA A 39 8.88 3.36 2.86
N SER A 40 7.61 3.71 2.65
CA SER A 40 6.55 3.46 3.63
C SER A 40 6.22 1.98 3.79
N ILE A 41 6.18 1.21 2.69
CA ILE A 41 5.99 -0.24 2.75
C ILE A 41 7.16 -0.90 3.48
N ARG A 42 8.37 -0.43 3.21
CA ARG A 42 9.57 -0.91 3.89
C ARG A 42 9.56 -0.57 5.38
N GLN A 43 9.12 0.62 5.74
CA GLN A 43 8.99 1.03 7.14
C GLN A 43 7.91 0.22 7.86
N ALA A 44 6.76 0.03 7.22
CA ALA A 44 5.61 -0.61 7.82
C ALA A 44 5.80 -2.12 7.99
N PHE A 45 6.23 -2.77 6.90
CA PHE A 45 6.22 -4.22 6.80
C PHE A 45 7.61 -4.83 6.73
N GLY A 46 8.66 -4.02 6.50
CA GLY A 46 10.03 -4.54 6.39
C GLY A 46 10.35 -5.17 5.03
N MET A 47 9.56 -4.91 4.00
CA MET A 47 9.76 -5.41 2.64
C MET A 47 9.90 -4.28 1.62
N SER A 48 10.54 -4.53 0.48
CA SER A 48 10.51 -3.57 -0.62
C SER A 48 9.12 -3.53 -1.22
N GLY A 49 8.79 -2.39 -1.83
CA GLY A 49 7.56 -2.25 -2.58
C GLY A 49 7.51 -3.20 -3.79
N GLN A 50 8.61 -3.38 -4.50
CA GLN A 50 8.65 -4.33 -5.61
C GLN A 50 8.31 -5.76 -5.16
N LEU A 51 8.79 -6.18 -3.99
CA LEU A 51 8.41 -7.46 -3.41
C LEU A 51 6.91 -7.47 -3.03
N ALA A 52 6.42 -6.40 -2.41
CA ALA A 52 5.01 -6.25 -2.11
C ALA A 52 4.15 -6.44 -3.36
N LEU A 53 4.49 -5.82 -4.49
CA LEU A 53 3.82 -5.93 -5.79
C LEU A 53 4.02 -7.28 -6.51
N GLY A 54 5.04 -8.06 -6.15
CA GLY A 54 5.30 -9.37 -6.74
C GLY A 54 4.61 -10.54 -6.03
N LEU A 55 4.35 -10.43 -4.73
CA LEU A 55 3.80 -11.53 -3.92
C LEU A 55 2.30 -11.73 -4.12
N PRO A 56 1.76 -12.96 -4.17
CA PRO A 56 0.31 -13.17 -4.07
C PRO A 56 -0.30 -12.39 -2.89
N LEU A 57 -1.52 -11.84 -3.05
CA LEU A 57 -2.08 -10.95 -2.03
C LEU A 57 -2.17 -11.62 -0.65
N GLU A 58 -2.54 -12.90 -0.62
CA GLU A 58 -2.57 -13.73 0.59
C GLU A 58 -1.19 -13.75 1.29
N ASP A 59 -0.12 -13.99 0.54
CA ASP A 59 1.25 -14.05 1.09
C ASP A 59 1.72 -12.68 1.58
N PHE A 60 1.39 -11.63 0.80
CA PHE A 60 1.65 -10.26 1.22
C PHE A 60 0.93 -9.94 2.54
N LEU A 61 -0.37 -10.25 2.66
CA LEU A 61 -1.14 -10.00 3.87
C LEU A 61 -0.60 -10.84 5.04
N ASN A 62 -0.35 -12.13 4.84
CA ASN A 62 0.22 -13.01 5.87
C ASN A 62 1.56 -12.49 6.39
N PHE A 63 2.42 -12.00 5.50
CA PHE A 63 3.68 -11.39 5.90
C PHE A 63 3.46 -10.04 6.61
N ALA A 64 2.66 -9.16 6.00
CA ALA A 64 2.40 -7.81 6.49
C ALA A 64 1.79 -7.85 7.89
N THR A 65 0.83 -8.74 8.14
CA THR A 65 0.12 -8.87 9.41
C THR A 65 0.72 -9.91 10.36
N ARG A 66 1.80 -10.61 9.94
CA ARG A 66 2.45 -11.69 10.69
C ARG A 66 1.49 -12.81 11.07
N GLY A 67 0.65 -13.22 10.12
CA GLY A 67 -0.34 -14.30 10.26
C GLY A 67 -1.58 -13.92 11.09
N VAL A 68 -1.77 -12.64 11.41
CA VAL A 68 -2.97 -12.14 12.08
C VAL A 68 -3.98 -11.66 11.04
N ALA A 69 -5.27 -11.90 11.24
CA ALA A 69 -6.28 -11.38 10.35
C ALA A 69 -6.18 -9.83 10.26
N PRO A 70 -6.08 -9.25 9.04
CA PRO A 70 -6.06 -7.81 8.86
C PRO A 70 -7.41 -7.19 9.27
N THR A 71 -7.38 -5.98 9.79
CA THR A 71 -8.61 -5.23 10.06
C THR A 71 -9.11 -4.56 8.77
N PRO A 72 -10.41 -4.28 8.64
CA PRO A 72 -10.96 -3.56 7.49
C PRO A 72 -10.25 -2.23 7.20
N GLU A 73 -9.85 -1.49 8.24
CA GLU A 73 -9.15 -0.21 8.12
C GLU A 73 -7.76 -0.36 7.52
N LEU A 74 -7.04 -1.43 7.88
CA LEU A 74 -5.75 -1.73 7.26
C LEU A 74 -5.93 -2.09 5.78
N LEU A 75 -6.95 -2.89 5.45
CA LEU A 75 -7.24 -3.28 4.07
C LEU A 75 -7.59 -2.06 3.21
N ASP A 76 -8.40 -1.15 3.73
CA ASP A 76 -8.78 0.09 3.05
C ASP A 76 -7.55 1.01 2.83
N ALA A 77 -6.70 1.18 3.84
CA ALA A 77 -5.47 1.96 3.71
C ALA A 77 -4.49 1.36 2.69
N LEU A 78 -4.32 0.03 2.69
CA LEU A 78 -3.53 -0.67 1.68
C LEU A 78 -4.14 -0.51 0.29
N SER A 79 -5.47 -0.60 0.17
CA SER A 79 -6.18 -0.38 -1.10
C SER A 79 -5.89 1.02 -1.65
N GLY A 80 -6.01 2.06 -0.82
CA GLY A 80 -5.68 3.43 -1.19
C GLY A 80 -4.23 3.60 -1.62
N LEU A 81 -3.29 2.98 -0.89
CA LEU A 81 -1.87 3.02 -1.22
C LEU A 81 -1.57 2.38 -2.58
N PHE A 82 -2.08 1.18 -2.84
CA PHE A 82 -1.89 0.50 -4.11
C PHE A 82 -2.56 1.23 -5.28
N LYS A 83 -3.70 1.89 -5.04
CA LYS A 83 -4.37 2.73 -6.05
C LYS A 83 -3.51 3.92 -6.45
N GLU A 84 -2.96 4.63 -5.47
CA GLU A 84 -2.10 5.78 -5.74
C GLU A 84 -0.82 5.35 -6.44
N TRP A 85 -0.26 4.22 -6.02
CA TRP A 85 0.89 3.63 -6.69
C TRP A 85 0.62 3.28 -8.14
N ALA A 86 -0.53 2.68 -8.45
CA ALA A 86 -0.93 2.41 -9.83
C ALA A 86 -0.95 3.68 -10.68
N SER A 87 -1.52 4.77 -10.15
CA SER A 87 -1.56 6.06 -10.84
C SER A 87 -0.17 6.63 -11.10
N LEU A 88 0.74 6.51 -10.14
CA LEU A 88 2.12 6.98 -10.28
C LEU A 88 2.93 6.13 -11.28
N LEU A 89 2.77 4.81 -11.25
CA LEU A 89 3.40 3.89 -12.21
C LEU A 89 2.91 4.18 -13.63
N GLN A 90 1.62 4.45 -13.80
CA GLN A 90 1.06 4.85 -15.09
C GLN A 90 1.65 6.17 -15.58
N ALA A 91 1.83 7.16 -14.70
CA ALA A 91 2.48 8.42 -15.05
C ALA A 91 3.96 8.25 -15.47
N GLN A 92 4.63 7.17 -15.05
CA GLN A 92 5.99 6.82 -15.50
C GLN A 92 6.03 5.90 -16.74
N GLY A 93 4.88 5.56 -17.33
CA GLY A 93 4.81 4.63 -18.46
C GLY A 93 5.02 3.16 -18.08
N ARG A 94 4.99 2.82 -16.79
CA ARG A 94 5.15 1.45 -16.25
C ARG A 94 3.81 0.72 -16.21
N ALA A 95 3.14 0.62 -17.37
CA ALA A 95 1.77 0.11 -17.47
C ALA A 95 1.55 -1.30 -16.87
N PRO A 96 2.41 -2.31 -17.10
CA PRO A 96 2.20 -3.63 -16.52
C PRO A 96 2.18 -3.64 -14.98
N GLU A 97 3.04 -2.83 -14.36
CA GLU A 97 3.10 -2.71 -12.90
C GLU A 97 1.94 -1.90 -12.35
N ALA A 98 1.47 -0.89 -13.10
CA ALA A 98 0.28 -0.13 -12.75
C ALA A 98 -0.97 -1.01 -12.72
N GLU A 99 -1.12 -1.92 -13.69
CA GLU A 99 -2.23 -2.88 -13.73
C GLU A 99 -2.21 -3.83 -12.53
N LEU A 100 -1.03 -4.37 -12.19
CA LEU A 100 -0.87 -5.20 -11.00
C LEU A 100 -1.22 -4.45 -9.71
N ALA A 101 -0.77 -3.21 -9.57
CA ALA A 101 -1.08 -2.37 -8.43
C ALA A 101 -2.60 -2.07 -8.33
N LEU A 102 -3.24 -1.78 -9.46
CA LEU A 102 -4.68 -1.51 -9.49
C LEU A 102 -5.51 -2.74 -9.15
N ALA A 103 -5.15 -3.91 -9.68
CA ALA A 103 -5.83 -5.17 -9.37
C ALA A 103 -5.78 -5.48 -7.86
N ARG A 104 -4.62 -5.28 -7.23
CA ARG A 104 -4.47 -5.43 -5.77
C ARG A 104 -5.34 -4.46 -4.99
N SER A 105 -5.35 -3.20 -5.40
CA SER A 105 -6.18 -2.18 -4.76
C SER A 105 -7.66 -2.59 -4.75
N GLN A 106 -8.15 -3.10 -5.87
CA GLN A 106 -9.52 -3.59 -6.01
C GLN A 106 -9.78 -4.79 -5.10
N GLU A 107 -8.90 -5.81 -5.14
CA GLU A 107 -9.05 -7.00 -4.30
C GLU A 107 -9.07 -6.66 -2.80
N LEU A 108 -8.21 -5.74 -2.36
CA LEU A 108 -8.19 -5.24 -0.99
C LEU A 108 -9.47 -4.47 -0.63
N SER A 109 -9.97 -3.63 -1.53
CA SER A 109 -11.21 -2.86 -1.31
C SER A 109 -12.42 -3.77 -1.16
N GLU A 110 -12.50 -4.84 -1.97
CA GLU A 110 -13.56 -5.84 -1.84
C GLU A 110 -13.49 -6.59 -0.50
N ARG A 111 -12.29 -6.96 -0.06
CA ARG A 111 -12.09 -7.62 1.24
C ARG A 111 -12.35 -6.71 2.45
N ALA A 112 -12.29 -5.39 2.28
CA ALA A 112 -12.52 -4.41 3.35
C ALA A 112 -14.02 -4.17 3.62
N LYS A 113 -14.92 -4.56 2.71
CA LYS A 113 -16.36 -4.34 2.89
C LYS A 113 -16.89 -5.18 4.05
N PRO A 114 -17.70 -4.59 4.97
CA PRO A 114 -18.34 -5.37 6.02
C PRO A 114 -19.29 -6.39 5.38
N SER A 115 -19.21 -7.64 5.85
CA SER A 115 -20.09 -8.74 5.47
C SER A 115 -21.52 -8.51 5.96
#